data_AF-A0A949R9X8-F1
#
_entry.id   AF-A0A949R9X8-F1
#
_cell.length_a   1.000
_cell.length_b   1.000
_cell.length_c   1.000
_cell.angle_alpha   90.00
_cell.angle_beta   90.00
_cell.angle_gamma   90.00
#
_symmetry.space_group_name_H-M   'P 1'
#
loop_
_entity.id
_entity.type
_entity.pdbx_description
1 polymer ?
#
loop_
_entity_poly.entity_id
_entity_poly.type
_entity_poly.pdbx_seq_one_letter_code
_entity_poly.pdbx_strand_id
1 'polypeptide(L)'
;MKHVTLLAALLLGLTGRAQTLVATSFESWTGNTPDGWVGSKTNLPADSIQQADQNIQFGAYAVRLVNGTSSHKRFTTTSQAVTSGTAYNISFYARGNGEVRTSLFDGRADGFGYAPYNPYITVNGTTWTPYTQQIVAENDTVDAEFILSVRNTVAAGGHLEVDSVRIWAGAVNPPTDASIHQIQYTTAPGGASTLVGQTVNTGGVVCGVANNGYWLQSGSGPWTGIFVFDSSPVALGDSLTLTALVEEYFEQTQLNDAANVSIVSPGNPVVVQAGTTGTVGQEQWEGVLVQVINADCTNDDIANSFGQWTIDDGSGAVLVNDLVFAYTPTLGVNYNVTGLVSYSFSEWKIEPRFAADVEIASGLAEQLLAATQLWPVPANDHLTVEVRMPGVRYQVLDATGRTVSEGSFTASRNTLAVAGLRAGLYTLALTHEGVRAHVRFTVAR
;
A
#
# COMPACT_ATOMS: atom_id res chain seq x y z
N MET A 1 -50.23 46.91 -28.73
CA MET A 1 -48.88 46.38 -28.40
C MET A 1 -49.03 45.08 -27.64
N LYS A 2 -48.25 44.08 -28.07
CA LYS A 2 -48.03 42.71 -27.53
C LYS A 2 -48.70 41.60 -28.34
N HIS A 3 -48.08 41.29 -29.47
CA HIS A 3 -48.15 39.97 -30.09
C HIS A 3 -47.40 38.99 -29.18
N VAL A 4 -48.09 37.94 -28.71
CA VAL A 4 -47.47 36.80 -28.03
C VAL A 4 -47.24 35.73 -29.10
N THR A 5 -45.99 35.60 -29.53
CA THR A 5 -45.54 34.52 -30.40
C THR A 5 -45.35 33.28 -29.54
N LEU A 6 -46.22 32.28 -29.71
CA LEU A 6 -46.08 30.98 -29.06
C LEU A 6 -45.00 30.18 -29.81
N LEU A 7 -43.79 30.13 -29.25
CA LEU A 7 -42.69 29.32 -29.75
C LEU A 7 -42.93 27.86 -29.31
N ALA A 8 -43.45 27.03 -30.22
CA ALA A 8 -43.49 25.59 -30.02
C ALA A 8 -42.06 25.05 -30.17
N ALA A 9 -41.35 24.91 -29.05
CA ALA A 9 -40.10 24.18 -28.99
C ALA A 9 -40.39 22.69 -29.23
N LEU A 10 -40.11 22.23 -30.44
CA LEU A 10 -40.06 20.81 -30.78
C LEU A 10 -38.85 20.20 -30.05
N LEU A 11 -39.04 19.76 -28.80
CA LEU A 11 -38.10 18.86 -28.13
C LEU A 11 -38.13 17.52 -28.90
N LEU A 12 -37.25 17.37 -29.88
CA LEU A 12 -36.84 16.05 -30.36
C LEU A 12 -36.13 15.36 -29.18
N GLY A 13 -36.87 14.53 -28.47
CA GLY A 13 -36.30 13.55 -27.56
C GLY A 13 -35.43 12.58 -28.35
N LEU A 14 -34.15 12.92 -28.50
CA LEU A 14 -33.10 11.98 -28.85
C LEU A 14 -32.93 11.02 -27.67
N THR A 15 -33.80 10.02 -27.57
CA THR A 15 -33.46 8.83 -26.80
C THR A 15 -32.34 8.13 -27.58
N GLY A 16 -31.09 8.44 -27.25
CA GLY A 16 -29.94 7.73 -27.80
C GLY A 16 -30.10 6.25 -27.48
N ARG A 17 -30.44 5.43 -28.48
CA ARG A 17 -30.32 3.99 -28.33
C ARG A 17 -28.83 3.68 -28.28
N ALA A 18 -28.40 2.99 -27.23
CA ALA A 18 -27.05 2.46 -27.13
C ALA A 18 -26.70 1.69 -28.42
N GLN A 19 -25.77 2.24 -29.22
CA GLN A 19 -25.35 1.63 -30.47
C GLN A 19 -24.58 0.34 -30.17
N THR A 20 -25.08 -0.80 -30.63
CA THR A 20 -24.34 -2.07 -30.56
C THR A 20 -23.42 -2.14 -31.78
N LEU A 21 -22.12 -2.29 -31.55
CA LEU A 21 -21.09 -2.38 -32.59
C LEU A 21 -20.83 -3.84 -32.97
N VAL A 22 -20.69 -4.70 -31.95
CA VAL A 22 -20.41 -6.13 -32.13
C VAL A 22 -21.45 -6.92 -31.35
N ALA A 23 -21.98 -7.97 -31.96
CA ALA A 23 -22.80 -8.98 -31.30
C ALA A 23 -22.58 -10.30 -32.03
N THR A 24 -21.98 -11.28 -31.34
CA THR A 24 -21.65 -12.58 -31.93
C THR A 24 -21.64 -13.67 -30.86
N SER A 25 -22.19 -14.82 -31.21
CA SER A 25 -21.98 -16.07 -30.46
C SER A 25 -21.08 -17.03 -31.25
N PHE A 26 -20.18 -16.49 -32.09
CA PHE A 26 -19.20 -17.26 -32.86
C PHE A 26 -19.77 -18.39 -33.72
N GLU A 27 -20.98 -18.23 -34.27
CA GLU A 27 -21.61 -19.24 -35.12
C GLU A 27 -21.12 -19.25 -36.56
N SER A 28 -20.40 -18.20 -36.98
CA SER A 28 -19.96 -18.01 -38.37
C SER A 28 -18.44 -17.94 -38.44
N TRP A 29 -17.87 -18.80 -39.28
CA TRP A 29 -16.42 -18.97 -39.44
C TRP A 29 -16.08 -19.10 -40.92
N THR A 30 -15.06 -18.38 -41.36
CA THR A 30 -14.44 -18.52 -42.67
C THR A 30 -13.13 -19.30 -42.53
N GLY A 31 -13.17 -20.58 -42.88
CA GLY A 31 -12.06 -21.50 -42.59
C GLY A 31 -11.87 -21.65 -41.07
N ASN A 32 -10.65 -21.40 -40.58
CA ASN A 32 -10.33 -21.48 -39.14
C ASN A 32 -10.38 -20.10 -38.46
N THR A 33 -11.11 -19.14 -39.03
CA THR A 33 -11.20 -17.77 -38.51
C THR A 33 -12.65 -17.42 -38.19
N PRO A 34 -12.96 -16.98 -36.96
CA PRO A 34 -14.29 -16.51 -36.62
C PRO A 34 -14.60 -15.19 -37.33
N ASP A 35 -15.76 -15.10 -37.97
CA ASP A 35 -16.13 -13.94 -38.78
C ASP A 35 -16.21 -12.67 -37.93
N GLY A 36 -15.67 -11.57 -38.46
CA GLY A 36 -15.62 -10.28 -37.77
C GLY A 36 -14.51 -10.16 -36.71
N TRP A 37 -13.66 -11.19 -36.56
CA TRP A 37 -12.52 -11.23 -35.65
C TRP A 37 -11.20 -11.49 -36.40
N VAL A 38 -10.10 -11.56 -35.66
CA VAL A 38 -8.73 -11.66 -36.18
C VAL A 38 -8.37 -10.39 -36.96
N GLY A 39 -8.62 -9.23 -36.33
CA GLY A 39 -8.19 -7.93 -36.84
C GLY A 39 -6.67 -7.77 -36.91
N SER A 40 -6.21 -6.65 -37.47
CA SER A 40 -4.79 -6.37 -37.72
C SER A 40 -3.94 -6.28 -36.44
N LYS A 41 -4.58 -6.09 -35.27
CA LYS A 41 -3.92 -6.04 -33.96
C LYS A 41 -3.91 -7.38 -33.23
N THR A 42 -4.50 -8.41 -33.81
CA THR A 42 -4.39 -9.80 -33.34
C THR A 42 -2.93 -10.24 -33.42
N ASN A 43 -2.39 -10.72 -32.31
CA ASN A 43 -1.07 -11.37 -32.28
C ASN A 43 -1.12 -12.77 -31.64
N LEU A 44 -2.32 -13.24 -31.29
CA LEU A 44 -2.56 -14.64 -30.97
C LEU A 44 -2.42 -15.48 -32.26
N PRO A 45 -1.56 -16.51 -32.28
CA PRO A 45 -1.36 -17.33 -33.47
C PRO A 45 -2.66 -18.01 -33.95
N ALA A 46 -2.77 -18.26 -35.26
CA ALA A 46 -3.99 -18.81 -35.84
C ALA A 46 -4.35 -20.21 -35.32
N ASP A 47 -3.35 -21.07 -35.05
CA ASP A 47 -3.55 -22.40 -34.45
C ASP A 47 -3.99 -22.36 -32.98
N SER A 48 -3.86 -21.19 -32.36
CA SER A 48 -4.25 -20.89 -30.98
C SER A 48 -5.66 -20.30 -30.88
N ILE A 49 -6.35 -20.15 -32.02
CA ILE A 49 -7.76 -19.74 -32.14
C ILE A 49 -8.51 -20.94 -32.70
N GLN A 50 -9.30 -21.59 -31.85
CA GLN A 50 -9.92 -22.87 -32.18
C GLN A 50 -11.42 -22.76 -32.01
N GLN A 51 -12.17 -23.38 -32.92
CA GLN A 51 -13.61 -23.52 -32.75
C GLN A 51 -13.89 -24.57 -31.67
N ALA A 52 -14.72 -24.21 -30.69
CA ALA A 52 -15.24 -25.13 -29.68
C ALA A 52 -16.69 -25.46 -30.03
N ASP A 53 -17.09 -26.73 -29.91
CA ASP A 53 -18.41 -27.25 -30.33
C ASP A 53 -19.10 -28.09 -29.25
N GLN A 54 -18.54 -28.15 -28.03
CA GLN A 54 -19.09 -28.91 -26.91
C GLN A 54 -19.48 -27.99 -25.76
N ASN A 55 -20.61 -28.25 -25.12
CA ASN A 55 -21.06 -27.53 -23.92
C ASN A 55 -21.10 -26.00 -24.16
N ILE A 56 -21.70 -25.53 -25.26
CA ILE A 56 -21.66 -24.13 -25.71
C ILE A 56 -22.69 -23.27 -24.94
N GLN A 57 -22.36 -22.00 -24.70
CA GLN A 57 -23.24 -21.09 -23.96
C GLN A 57 -24.47 -20.71 -24.79
N PHE A 58 -24.28 -20.38 -26.06
CA PHE A 58 -25.37 -20.07 -26.97
C PHE A 58 -25.06 -20.60 -28.38
N GLY A 59 -26.05 -21.21 -29.03
CA GLY A 59 -25.87 -21.74 -30.38
C GLY A 59 -25.05 -23.03 -30.42
N ALA A 60 -24.21 -23.19 -31.43
CA ALA A 60 -23.47 -24.42 -31.73
C ALA A 60 -21.95 -24.27 -31.55
N TYR A 61 -21.43 -23.05 -31.52
CA TYR A 61 -19.99 -22.82 -31.48
C TYR A 61 -19.57 -21.75 -30.49
N ALA A 62 -18.35 -21.86 -29.98
CA ALA A 62 -17.65 -20.83 -29.23
C ALA A 62 -16.21 -20.71 -29.75
N VAL A 63 -15.45 -19.73 -29.25
CA VAL A 63 -14.01 -19.65 -29.53
C VAL A 63 -13.20 -20.14 -28.32
N ARG A 64 -12.31 -21.09 -28.54
CA ARG A 64 -11.25 -21.47 -27.61
C ARG A 64 -9.98 -20.71 -27.95
N LEU A 65 -9.41 -20.07 -26.93
CA LEU A 65 -8.20 -19.27 -27.03
C LEU A 65 -7.08 -19.95 -26.23
N VAL A 66 -5.94 -20.19 -26.88
CA VAL A 66 -4.82 -20.95 -26.31
C VAL A 66 -3.60 -20.05 -26.16
N ASN A 67 -3.23 -19.73 -24.93
CA ASN A 67 -1.95 -19.11 -24.61
C ASN A 67 -1.47 -19.56 -23.22
N GLY A 68 -0.66 -20.62 -23.18
CA GLY A 68 -0.14 -21.18 -21.93
C GLY A 68 0.99 -20.41 -21.25
N THR A 69 1.33 -19.22 -21.75
CA THR A 69 2.42 -18.39 -21.18
C THR A 69 1.87 -17.24 -20.33
N SER A 70 2.71 -16.69 -19.44
CA SER A 70 2.38 -15.51 -18.63
C SER A 70 2.40 -14.20 -19.43
N SER A 71 3.00 -14.22 -20.63
CA SER A 71 2.95 -13.11 -21.57
C SER A 71 1.63 -13.12 -22.34
N HIS A 72 0.89 -12.02 -22.28
CA HIS A 72 -0.43 -11.96 -22.92
C HIS A 72 -0.37 -11.90 -24.45
N LYS A 73 -1.45 -12.36 -25.08
CA LYS A 73 -1.69 -12.29 -26.53
C LYS A 73 -3.08 -11.73 -26.80
N ARG A 74 -3.22 -10.97 -27.87
CA ARG A 74 -4.43 -10.27 -28.28
C ARG A 74 -5.18 -11.07 -29.34
N PHE A 75 -6.46 -11.29 -29.09
CA PHE A 75 -7.47 -11.70 -30.05
C PHE A 75 -8.44 -10.54 -30.22
N THR A 76 -8.60 -10.03 -31.44
CA THR A 76 -9.25 -8.73 -31.66
C THR A 76 -10.35 -8.80 -32.69
N THR A 77 -11.32 -7.89 -32.57
CA THR A 77 -12.31 -7.67 -33.64
C THR A 77 -11.61 -7.15 -34.90
N THR A 78 -12.24 -7.32 -36.04
CA THR A 78 -11.96 -6.46 -37.21
C THR A 78 -12.33 -5.00 -36.90
N SER A 79 -11.86 -4.08 -37.73
CA SER A 79 -12.02 -2.63 -37.58
C SER A 79 -13.48 -2.22 -37.28
N GLN A 80 -13.65 -1.38 -36.26
CA GLN A 80 -14.91 -0.83 -35.78
C GLN A 80 -14.84 0.69 -35.76
N ALA A 81 -15.99 1.33 -35.96
CA ALA A 81 -16.13 2.77 -35.76
C ALA A 81 -16.38 3.10 -34.28
N VAL A 82 -15.50 3.89 -33.68
CA VAL A 82 -15.63 4.42 -32.33
C VAL A 82 -15.59 5.94 -32.32
N THR A 83 -16.18 6.52 -31.28
CA THR A 83 -16.28 7.96 -31.07
C THR A 83 -15.49 8.35 -29.83
N SER A 84 -14.67 9.39 -29.94
CA SER A 84 -13.88 9.96 -28.84
C SER A 84 -14.77 10.30 -27.64
N GLY A 85 -14.28 9.99 -26.43
CA GLY A 85 -14.99 10.20 -25.17
C GLY A 85 -16.15 9.24 -24.91
N THR A 86 -16.48 8.34 -25.85
CA THR A 86 -17.55 7.36 -25.66
C THR A 86 -17.02 6.14 -24.94
N ALA A 87 -17.74 5.71 -23.90
CA ALA A 87 -17.49 4.44 -23.25
C ALA A 87 -18.12 3.29 -24.04
N TYR A 88 -17.40 2.19 -24.17
CA TYR A 88 -17.85 0.96 -24.80
C TYR A 88 -17.81 -0.16 -23.78
N ASN A 89 -18.97 -0.78 -23.54
CA ASN A 89 -19.07 -1.98 -22.73
C ASN A 89 -18.73 -3.19 -23.61
N ILE A 90 -17.88 -4.07 -23.11
CA ILE A 90 -17.46 -5.32 -23.75
C ILE A 90 -17.91 -6.44 -22.83
N SER A 91 -19.03 -7.08 -23.16
CA SER A 91 -19.54 -8.23 -22.43
C SER A 91 -19.23 -9.52 -23.17
N PHE A 92 -18.96 -10.58 -22.42
CA PHE A 92 -18.74 -11.91 -22.97
C PHE A 92 -19.01 -12.96 -21.90
N TYR A 93 -19.33 -14.19 -22.31
CA TYR A 93 -19.31 -15.34 -21.42
C TYR A 93 -17.96 -16.01 -21.53
N ALA A 94 -17.41 -16.47 -20.40
CA ALA A 94 -16.19 -17.25 -20.40
C ALA A 94 -16.26 -18.44 -19.45
N ARG A 95 -15.48 -19.47 -19.78
CA ARG A 95 -15.26 -20.66 -18.97
C ARG A 95 -13.89 -21.29 -19.25
N GLY A 96 -13.63 -22.40 -18.59
CA GLY A 96 -12.43 -23.21 -18.73
C GLY A 96 -11.35 -22.74 -17.77
N ASN A 97 -10.13 -22.57 -18.26
CA ASN A 97 -9.00 -22.20 -17.42
C ASN A 97 -8.04 -21.24 -18.14
N GLY A 98 -7.90 -20.03 -17.58
CA GLY A 98 -7.00 -18.99 -18.06
C GLY A 98 -7.35 -17.61 -17.52
N GLU A 99 -6.64 -16.59 -17.97
CA GLU A 99 -6.93 -15.20 -17.63
C GLU A 99 -7.25 -14.40 -18.89
N VAL A 100 -8.25 -13.53 -18.80
CA VAL A 100 -8.67 -12.64 -19.89
C VAL A 100 -8.91 -11.23 -19.38
N ARG A 101 -8.57 -10.24 -20.19
CA ARG A 101 -8.92 -8.83 -19.97
C ARG A 101 -9.24 -8.15 -21.29
N THR A 102 -9.91 -7.01 -21.21
CA THR A 102 -10.27 -6.23 -22.39
C THR A 102 -9.39 -5.00 -22.58
N SER A 103 -9.19 -4.60 -23.83
CA SER A 103 -8.61 -3.29 -24.20
C SER A 103 -9.21 -2.83 -25.56
N LEU A 104 -8.80 -1.66 -26.04
CA LEU A 104 -9.16 -1.09 -27.33
C LEU A 104 -7.89 -0.59 -28.01
N PHE A 105 -7.70 -0.91 -29.28
CA PHE A 105 -6.82 -0.12 -30.13
C PHE A 105 -7.66 0.97 -30.81
N ASP A 106 -7.29 2.23 -30.66
CA ASP A 106 -7.93 3.37 -31.35
C ASP A 106 -6.90 4.37 -31.89
N GLY A 107 -5.61 4.02 -31.86
CA GLY A 107 -4.53 4.86 -32.36
C GLY A 107 -4.25 6.09 -31.52
N ARG A 108 -4.61 6.09 -30.23
CA ARG A 108 -4.28 7.16 -29.28
C ARG A 108 -2.77 7.44 -29.18
N ALA A 109 -2.41 8.62 -28.69
CA ALA A 109 -1.03 9.07 -28.65
C ALA A 109 -0.15 8.23 -27.72
N ASP A 110 -0.69 7.89 -26.54
CA ASP A 110 0.01 7.11 -25.52
C ASP A 110 -0.22 5.60 -25.66
N GLY A 111 0.50 4.78 -24.89
CA GLY A 111 0.26 3.33 -24.83
C GLY A 111 0.48 2.60 -26.17
N PHE A 112 1.24 3.19 -27.11
CA PHE A 112 1.43 2.67 -28.46
C PHE A 112 0.11 2.48 -29.26
N GLY A 113 -0.87 3.36 -29.04
CA GLY A 113 -2.18 3.31 -29.71
C GLY A 113 -3.21 2.40 -29.04
N TYR A 114 -2.89 1.83 -27.87
CA TYR A 114 -3.78 0.98 -27.09
C TYR A 114 -4.27 1.71 -25.85
N ALA A 115 -5.56 1.57 -25.58
CA ALA A 115 -6.16 1.94 -24.31
C ALA A 115 -5.52 1.16 -23.15
N PRO A 116 -5.50 1.74 -21.93
CA PRO A 116 -5.19 0.98 -20.73
C PRO A 116 -5.99 -0.33 -20.70
N TYR A 117 -5.32 -1.41 -20.33
CA TYR A 117 -5.97 -2.70 -20.22
C TYR A 117 -6.77 -2.75 -18.92
N ASN A 118 -8.01 -3.22 -19.01
CA ASN A 118 -8.76 -3.56 -17.80
C ASN A 118 -8.03 -4.66 -16.99
N PRO A 119 -8.32 -4.84 -15.70
CA PRO A 119 -7.74 -5.93 -14.92
C PRO A 119 -8.05 -7.32 -15.49
N TYR A 120 -7.22 -8.30 -15.15
CA TYR A 120 -7.46 -9.68 -15.51
C TYR A 120 -8.67 -10.24 -14.76
N ILE A 121 -9.52 -10.92 -15.51
CA ILE A 121 -10.53 -11.85 -15.01
C ILE A 121 -9.89 -13.24 -15.04
N THR A 122 -9.72 -13.84 -13.87
CA THR A 122 -9.32 -15.24 -13.75
C THR A 122 -10.53 -16.14 -13.96
N VAL A 123 -10.48 -16.96 -15.00
CA VAL A 123 -11.51 -17.95 -15.31
C VAL A 123 -10.98 -19.32 -14.89
N ASN A 124 -11.68 -19.96 -13.96
CA ASN A 124 -11.33 -21.28 -13.46
C ASN A 124 -12.59 -22.09 -13.14
N GLY A 125 -13.13 -22.78 -14.15
CA GLY A 125 -14.29 -23.64 -14.00
C GLY A 125 -14.99 -23.93 -15.32
N THR A 126 -15.81 -24.98 -15.36
CA THR A 126 -16.50 -25.43 -16.57
C THR A 126 -17.83 -24.72 -16.83
N THR A 127 -18.30 -23.90 -15.88
CA THR A 127 -19.55 -23.14 -15.99
C THR A 127 -19.30 -21.84 -16.73
N TRP A 128 -20.19 -21.51 -17.67
CA TRP A 128 -20.17 -20.23 -18.36
C TRP A 128 -20.61 -19.10 -17.43
N THR A 129 -19.71 -18.15 -17.22
CA THR A 129 -19.96 -16.97 -16.37
C THR A 129 -19.94 -15.73 -17.26
N PRO A 130 -20.94 -14.82 -17.15
CA PRO A 130 -20.91 -13.55 -17.86
C PRO A 130 -19.93 -12.58 -17.19
N TYR A 131 -19.16 -11.88 -18.01
CA TYR A 131 -18.30 -10.78 -17.61
C TYR A 131 -18.60 -9.55 -18.43
N THR A 132 -18.34 -8.37 -17.88
CA THR A 132 -18.41 -7.11 -18.62
C THR A 132 -17.32 -6.18 -18.12
N GLN A 133 -16.59 -5.58 -19.05
CA GLN A 133 -15.61 -4.54 -18.79
C GLN A 133 -15.89 -3.35 -19.71
N GLN A 134 -15.44 -2.16 -19.33
CA GLN A 134 -15.72 -0.94 -20.07
C GLN A 134 -14.42 -0.25 -20.47
N ILE A 135 -14.42 0.41 -21.64
CA ILE A 135 -13.27 1.18 -22.14
C ILE A 135 -13.76 2.47 -22.76
N VAL A 136 -13.06 3.57 -22.51
CA VAL A 136 -13.32 4.86 -23.16
C VAL A 136 -12.41 5.01 -24.37
N ALA A 137 -13.00 5.27 -25.54
CA ALA A 137 -12.26 5.62 -26.73
C ALA A 137 -11.72 7.05 -26.61
N GLU A 138 -10.47 7.27 -27.02
CA GLU A 138 -9.84 8.58 -27.01
C GLU A 138 -9.98 9.28 -28.37
N ASN A 139 -10.05 8.51 -29.45
CA ASN A 139 -10.13 9.02 -30.81
C ASN A 139 -11.47 8.70 -31.48
N ASP A 140 -11.88 9.58 -32.40
CA ASP A 140 -12.82 9.25 -33.47
C ASP A 140 -12.06 8.46 -34.54
N THR A 141 -12.38 7.18 -34.73
CA THR A 141 -11.72 6.34 -35.74
C THR A 141 -12.62 5.24 -36.23
N VAL A 142 -12.42 4.81 -37.48
CA VAL A 142 -13.06 3.63 -38.08
C VAL A 142 -12.17 2.39 -38.05
N ASP A 143 -10.92 2.55 -37.62
CA ASP A 143 -9.90 1.51 -37.57
C ASP A 143 -9.69 0.95 -36.15
N ALA A 144 -10.65 1.18 -35.25
CA ALA A 144 -10.55 0.70 -33.88
C ALA A 144 -10.75 -0.82 -33.80
N GLU A 145 -10.01 -1.51 -32.94
CA GLU A 145 -10.15 -2.95 -32.73
C GLU A 145 -10.31 -3.23 -31.24
N PHE A 146 -11.43 -3.85 -30.85
CA PHE A 146 -11.65 -4.28 -29.47
C PHE A 146 -10.88 -5.56 -29.18
N ILE A 147 -10.34 -5.68 -27.98
CA ILE A 147 -9.32 -6.68 -27.66
C ILE A 147 -9.82 -7.58 -26.55
N LEU A 148 -9.74 -8.90 -26.77
CA LEU A 148 -9.63 -9.90 -25.72
C LEU A 148 -8.17 -10.30 -25.59
N SER A 149 -7.55 -9.93 -24.47
CA SER A 149 -6.15 -10.20 -24.16
C SER A 149 -6.05 -11.38 -23.20
N VAL A 150 -5.44 -12.47 -23.64
CA VAL A 150 -5.45 -13.75 -22.94
C VAL A 150 -4.04 -14.21 -22.53
N ARG A 151 -3.93 -14.89 -21.38
CA ARG A 151 -2.70 -15.53 -20.89
C ARG A 151 -3.02 -16.72 -19.98
N ASN A 152 -1.99 -17.48 -19.63
CA ASN A 152 -2.04 -18.57 -18.64
C ASN A 152 -3.19 -19.58 -18.86
N THR A 153 -3.54 -19.88 -20.11
CA THR A 153 -4.60 -20.86 -20.40
C THR A 153 -4.08 -22.28 -20.19
N VAL A 154 -4.86 -23.15 -19.55
CA VAL A 154 -4.39 -24.49 -19.16
C VAL A 154 -5.16 -25.59 -19.87
N ALA A 155 -4.44 -26.46 -20.60
CA ALA A 155 -5.03 -27.56 -21.38
C ALA A 155 -5.86 -28.53 -20.52
N ALA A 156 -5.36 -28.90 -19.34
CA ALA A 156 -6.07 -29.78 -18.40
C ALA A 156 -7.41 -29.20 -17.91
N GLY A 157 -7.53 -27.86 -17.91
CA GLY A 157 -8.76 -27.15 -17.57
C GLY A 157 -9.60 -26.74 -18.79
N GLY A 158 -9.29 -27.26 -19.99
CA GLY A 158 -10.01 -26.98 -21.23
C GLY A 158 -9.62 -25.70 -21.97
N HIS A 159 -8.51 -25.05 -21.58
CA HIS A 159 -8.13 -23.70 -22.01
C HIS A 159 -9.23 -22.66 -21.71
N LEU A 160 -9.04 -21.41 -22.15
CA LEU A 160 -10.08 -20.39 -22.04
C LEU A 160 -11.02 -20.50 -23.23
N GLU A 161 -12.32 -20.57 -22.97
CA GLU A 161 -13.35 -20.47 -24.02
C GLU A 161 -14.21 -19.24 -23.79
N VAL A 162 -14.57 -18.57 -24.89
CA VAL A 162 -15.34 -17.33 -24.90
C VAL A 162 -16.50 -17.46 -25.87
N ASP A 163 -17.66 -16.93 -25.47
CA ASP A 163 -18.87 -16.93 -26.29
C ASP A 163 -19.71 -15.67 -26.03
N SER A 164 -20.67 -15.39 -26.92
CA SER A 164 -21.70 -14.37 -26.78
C SER A 164 -21.12 -12.99 -26.50
N VAL A 165 -20.10 -12.60 -27.28
CA VAL A 165 -19.48 -11.29 -27.18
C VAL A 165 -20.45 -10.23 -27.68
N ARG A 166 -20.65 -9.19 -26.88
CA ARG A 166 -21.41 -8.01 -27.25
C ARG A 166 -20.67 -6.75 -26.86
N ILE A 167 -20.59 -5.81 -27.80
CA ILE A 167 -19.94 -4.51 -27.62
C ILE A 167 -20.92 -3.41 -27.98
N TRP A 168 -21.14 -2.46 -27.09
CA TRP A 168 -22.04 -1.34 -27.33
C TRP A 168 -21.58 -0.07 -26.65
N ALA A 169 -21.90 1.06 -27.27
CA ALA A 169 -21.72 2.38 -26.66
C ALA A 169 -22.61 2.51 -25.43
N GLY A 170 -22.01 2.85 -24.29
CA GLY A 170 -22.68 3.11 -23.02
C GLY A 170 -22.28 4.45 -22.43
N ALA A 171 -22.90 4.81 -21.31
CA ALA A 171 -22.40 5.90 -20.49
C ALA A 171 -21.08 5.49 -19.85
N VAL A 172 -20.14 6.43 -19.71
CA VAL A 172 -18.95 6.25 -18.86
C VAL A 172 -19.47 5.87 -17.47
N ASN A 173 -18.98 4.76 -16.91
CA ASN A 173 -19.24 4.43 -15.52
C ASN A 173 -18.61 5.56 -14.69
N PRO A 174 -19.41 6.37 -13.99
CA PRO A 174 -18.84 7.41 -13.16
C PRO A 174 -17.96 6.74 -12.09
N PRO A 175 -16.85 7.37 -11.69
CA PRO A 175 -16.11 6.90 -10.54
C PRO A 175 -17.05 6.77 -9.34
N THR A 176 -16.90 5.68 -8.58
CA THR A 176 -17.69 5.46 -7.38
C THR A 176 -17.04 6.22 -6.23
N ASP A 177 -17.79 7.01 -5.47
CA ASP A 177 -17.27 7.61 -4.24
C ASP A 177 -17.00 6.49 -3.22
N ALA A 178 -15.76 6.36 -2.76
CA ALA A 178 -15.35 5.36 -1.79
C ALA A 178 -14.36 5.97 -0.78
N SER A 179 -14.59 5.72 0.51
CA SER A 179 -13.59 6.04 1.54
C SER A 179 -12.39 5.08 1.45
N ILE A 180 -11.25 5.50 1.99
CA ILE A 180 -10.07 4.62 2.08
C ILE A 180 -10.41 3.31 2.80
N HIS A 181 -11.20 3.37 3.88
CA HIS A 181 -11.69 2.17 4.55
C HIS A 181 -12.54 1.26 3.66
N GLN A 182 -13.38 1.81 2.78
CA GLN A 182 -14.16 0.97 1.85
C GLN A 182 -13.28 0.32 0.78
N ILE A 183 -12.19 0.98 0.39
CA ILE A 183 -11.22 0.45 -0.55
C ILE A 183 -10.42 -0.68 0.11
N GLN A 184 -9.95 -0.46 1.33
CA GLN A 184 -9.02 -1.34 2.04
C GLN A 184 -9.71 -2.52 2.74
N TYR A 185 -10.87 -2.31 3.37
CA TYR A 185 -11.52 -3.34 4.17
C TYR A 185 -11.92 -4.56 3.33
N THR A 186 -11.42 -5.73 3.74
CA THR A 186 -11.77 -7.01 3.14
C THR A 186 -11.92 -8.10 4.18
N THR A 187 -12.62 -9.17 3.81
CA THR A 187 -12.59 -10.46 4.51
C THR A 187 -11.99 -11.56 3.63
N ALA A 188 -11.40 -11.19 2.49
CA ALA A 188 -10.75 -12.13 1.60
C ALA A 188 -9.47 -12.70 2.27
N PRO A 189 -9.23 -14.02 2.21
CA PRO A 189 -8.06 -14.63 2.84
C PRO A 189 -6.68 -14.10 2.37
N GLY A 190 -6.64 -13.40 1.23
CA GLY A 190 -5.42 -12.83 0.66
C GLY A 190 -5.38 -11.30 0.66
N GLY A 191 -6.16 -10.62 1.50
CA GLY A 191 -6.07 -9.15 1.66
C GLY A 191 -6.70 -8.31 0.54
N ALA A 192 -6.93 -8.91 -0.63
CA ALA A 192 -7.39 -8.18 -1.81
C ALA A 192 -8.67 -7.35 -1.58
N SER A 193 -8.64 -6.12 -2.08
CA SER A 193 -9.76 -5.19 -2.06
C SER A 193 -10.98 -5.75 -2.81
N THR A 194 -12.18 -5.44 -2.33
CA THR A 194 -13.42 -5.74 -3.07
C THR A 194 -13.70 -4.75 -4.22
N LEU A 195 -12.91 -3.68 -4.31
CA LEU A 195 -13.04 -2.63 -5.31
C LEU A 195 -11.99 -2.72 -6.42
N VAL A 196 -11.17 -3.78 -6.46
CA VAL A 196 -10.18 -4.01 -7.53
C VAL A 196 -10.80 -3.84 -8.90
N GLY A 197 -10.17 -3.01 -9.72
CA GLY A 197 -10.62 -2.68 -11.07
C GLY A 197 -11.69 -1.61 -11.18
N GLN A 198 -12.14 -1.05 -10.05
CA GLN A 198 -13.04 0.09 -10.05
C GLN A 198 -12.24 1.39 -9.97
N THR A 199 -12.66 2.37 -10.75
CA THR A 199 -12.22 3.76 -10.57
C THR A 199 -13.06 4.39 -9.46
N VAL A 200 -12.39 4.96 -8.46
CA VAL A 200 -13.03 5.55 -7.29
C VAL A 200 -12.67 7.02 -7.15
N ASN A 201 -13.58 7.82 -6.61
CA ASN A 201 -13.24 9.11 -6.02
C ASN A 201 -12.97 8.90 -4.54
N THR A 202 -11.81 9.36 -4.07
CA THR A 202 -11.43 9.24 -2.66
C THR A 202 -10.57 10.42 -2.22
N GLY A 203 -10.19 10.45 -0.96
CA GLY A 203 -9.35 11.50 -0.40
C GLY A 203 -8.90 11.20 1.02
N GLY A 204 -7.85 11.90 1.43
CA GLY A 204 -7.22 11.73 2.73
C GLY A 204 -6.16 12.79 2.97
N VAL A 205 -5.47 12.68 4.09
CA VAL A 205 -4.30 13.49 4.43
C VAL A 205 -3.05 12.71 4.05
N VAL A 206 -2.13 13.35 3.32
CA VAL A 206 -0.83 12.79 2.98
C VAL A 206 -0.04 12.53 4.26
N CYS A 207 0.15 11.25 4.60
CA CYS A 207 0.84 10.80 5.81
C CYS A 207 2.28 10.34 5.54
N GLY A 208 2.64 10.14 4.27
CA GLY A 208 3.95 9.68 3.80
C GLY A 208 4.20 10.08 2.34
N VAL A 209 5.45 10.31 1.96
CA VAL A 209 5.85 10.62 0.57
C VAL A 209 7.08 9.79 0.22
N ALA A 210 7.08 9.14 -0.95
CA ALA A 210 8.19 8.41 -1.53
C ALA A 210 8.44 8.84 -2.98
N ASN A 211 9.47 8.28 -3.62
CA ASN A 211 9.87 8.66 -4.99
C ASN A 211 8.82 8.33 -6.07
N ASN A 212 8.01 7.31 -5.86
CA ASN A 212 7.05 6.77 -6.82
C ASN A 212 5.59 6.92 -6.37
N GLY A 213 5.34 7.70 -5.31
CA GLY A 213 4.00 7.83 -4.75
C GLY A 213 3.97 8.45 -3.36
N TYR A 214 2.81 8.38 -2.74
CA TYR A 214 2.55 8.89 -1.40
C TYR A 214 1.47 8.05 -0.71
N TRP A 215 1.40 8.16 0.60
CA TRP A 215 0.36 7.50 1.39
C TRP A 215 -0.68 8.52 1.82
N LEU A 216 -1.95 8.14 1.69
CA LEU A 216 -3.07 8.88 2.21
C LEU A 216 -3.63 8.15 3.42
N GLN A 217 -4.02 8.91 4.45
CA GLN A 217 -4.79 8.39 5.56
C GLN A 217 -6.06 9.19 5.79
N SER A 218 -7.17 8.50 6.01
CA SER A 218 -8.47 9.11 6.30
C SER A 218 -9.07 8.48 7.57
N GLY A 219 -9.02 9.24 8.65
CA GLY A 219 -9.51 8.81 9.97
C GLY A 219 -8.43 8.15 10.84
N SER A 220 -8.89 7.28 11.73
CA SER A 220 -8.07 6.57 12.73
C SER A 220 -8.44 5.09 12.80
N GLY A 221 -7.48 4.26 13.22
CA GLY A 221 -7.64 2.82 13.35
C GLY A 221 -7.29 2.05 12.06
N PRO A 222 -7.66 0.76 12.02
CA PRO A 222 -7.32 -0.11 10.89
C PRO A 222 -8.03 0.31 9.60
N TRP A 223 -7.45 -0.07 8.46
CA TRP A 223 -7.96 0.15 7.10
C TRP A 223 -8.11 1.63 6.73
N THR A 224 -7.35 2.53 7.38
CA THR A 224 -7.48 3.97 7.13
C THR A 224 -6.41 4.53 6.23
N GLY A 225 -5.41 3.73 5.85
CA GLY A 225 -4.27 4.14 5.03
C GLY A 225 -4.29 3.48 3.65
N ILE A 226 -3.73 4.14 2.63
CA ILE A 226 -3.55 3.55 1.30
C ILE A 226 -2.37 4.20 0.59
N PHE A 227 -1.64 3.39 -0.19
CA PHE A 227 -0.60 3.89 -1.08
C PHE A 227 -1.19 4.36 -2.41
N VAL A 228 -0.71 5.49 -2.91
CA VAL A 228 -1.06 6.07 -4.21
C VAL A 228 0.20 6.10 -5.05
N PHE A 229 0.22 5.30 -6.12
CA PHE A 229 1.28 5.29 -7.12
C PHE A 229 1.04 6.43 -8.11
N ASP A 230 1.70 7.56 -7.86
CA ASP A 230 1.48 8.82 -8.57
C ASP A 230 2.73 9.72 -8.48
N SER A 231 2.84 10.69 -9.38
CA SER A 231 3.95 11.66 -9.46
C SER A 231 3.52 13.10 -9.18
N SER A 232 2.27 13.33 -8.78
CA SER A 232 1.79 14.67 -8.42
C SER A 232 2.60 15.26 -7.26
N PRO A 233 2.96 16.56 -7.31
CA PRO A 233 3.70 17.20 -6.24
C PRO A 233 2.80 17.43 -5.02
N VAL A 234 2.96 16.61 -3.98
CA VAL A 234 2.24 16.71 -2.70
C VAL A 234 3.21 16.80 -1.52
N ALA A 235 2.75 17.35 -0.40
CA ALA A 235 3.52 17.45 0.84
C ALA A 235 2.82 16.73 2.01
N LEU A 236 3.61 16.33 3.03
CA LEU A 236 3.06 15.81 4.28
C LEU A 236 2.05 16.79 4.89
N GLY A 237 0.88 16.29 5.27
CA GLY A 237 -0.21 17.09 5.81
C GLY A 237 -1.12 17.75 4.76
N ASP A 238 -0.86 17.58 3.47
CA ASP A 238 -1.82 17.99 2.44
C ASP A 238 -3.06 17.09 2.52
N SER A 239 -4.23 17.70 2.71
CA SER A 239 -5.51 17.04 2.51
C SER A 239 -5.90 17.19 1.04
N LEU A 240 -6.13 16.08 0.36
CA LEU A 240 -6.45 16.07 -1.06
C LEU A 240 -7.60 15.12 -1.40
N THR A 241 -8.21 15.36 -2.56
CA THR A 241 -9.14 14.46 -3.23
C THR A 241 -8.56 14.05 -4.57
N LEU A 242 -8.85 12.83 -5.01
CA LEU A 242 -8.43 12.32 -6.31
C LEU A 242 -9.43 11.29 -6.86
N THR A 243 -9.31 11.03 -8.16
CA THR A 243 -9.93 9.90 -8.84
C THR A 243 -8.84 8.90 -9.20
N ALA A 244 -8.94 7.62 -8.84
CA ALA A 244 -7.93 6.62 -9.17
C ALA A 244 -8.52 5.22 -9.36
N LEU A 245 -7.77 4.36 -10.05
CA LEU A 245 -8.06 2.94 -10.19
C LEU A 245 -7.56 2.18 -8.96
N VAL A 246 -8.41 1.35 -8.35
CA VAL A 246 -7.99 0.42 -7.30
C VAL A 246 -7.34 -0.81 -7.92
N GLU A 247 -6.10 -1.11 -7.55
CA GLU A 247 -5.34 -2.26 -8.05
C GLU A 247 -4.67 -3.06 -6.92
N GLU A 248 -4.46 -4.36 -7.17
CA GLU A 248 -3.57 -5.21 -6.38
C GLU A 248 -2.23 -5.30 -7.08
N TYR A 249 -1.16 -4.91 -6.38
CA TYR A 249 0.20 -5.02 -6.90
C TYR A 249 1.07 -5.82 -5.94
N PHE A 250 1.39 -7.06 -6.31
CA PHE A 250 2.11 -8.00 -5.43
C PHE A 250 1.49 -8.13 -4.03
N GLU A 251 0.16 -8.32 -3.98
CA GLU A 251 -0.62 -8.48 -2.74
C GLU A 251 -0.72 -7.21 -1.88
N GLN A 252 -0.41 -6.04 -2.45
CA GLN A 252 -0.69 -4.73 -1.86
C GLN A 252 -1.85 -4.04 -2.56
N THR A 253 -2.80 -3.53 -1.79
CA THR A 253 -3.88 -2.67 -2.30
C THR A 253 -3.34 -1.25 -2.51
N GLN A 254 -3.36 -0.77 -3.75
CA GLN A 254 -2.90 0.58 -4.10
C GLN A 254 -3.82 1.31 -5.09
N LEU A 255 -3.63 2.63 -5.18
CA LEU A 255 -4.31 3.49 -6.14
C LEU A 255 -3.38 3.86 -7.29
N ASN A 256 -3.80 3.56 -8.52
CA ASN A 256 -3.07 3.85 -9.76
C ASN A 256 -3.84 4.81 -10.66
N ASP A 257 -3.16 5.33 -11.70
CA ASP A 257 -3.74 6.24 -12.69
C ASP A 257 -4.49 7.43 -12.05
N ALA A 258 -3.87 8.02 -11.02
CA ALA A 258 -4.45 9.15 -10.31
C ALA A 258 -4.74 10.33 -11.25
N ALA A 259 -5.97 10.80 -11.20
CA ALA A 259 -6.49 11.93 -11.95
C ALA A 259 -7.24 12.88 -11.02
N ASN A 260 -7.47 14.12 -11.45
CA ASN A 260 -8.18 15.14 -10.68
C ASN A 260 -7.62 15.34 -9.26
N VAL A 261 -6.30 15.16 -9.09
CA VAL A 261 -5.63 15.37 -7.80
C VAL A 261 -5.77 16.84 -7.42
N SER A 262 -6.47 17.11 -6.34
CA SER A 262 -6.79 18.46 -5.87
C SER A 262 -6.47 18.58 -4.40
N ILE A 263 -5.48 19.41 -4.07
CA ILE A 263 -5.15 19.77 -2.68
C ILE A 263 -6.27 20.68 -2.16
N VAL A 264 -7.02 20.17 -1.18
CA VAL A 264 -8.11 20.88 -0.51
C VAL A 264 -7.55 21.86 0.52
N SER A 265 -6.55 21.43 1.31
CA SER A 265 -5.87 22.27 2.29
C SER A 265 -4.51 21.70 2.70
N PRO A 266 -3.49 22.54 2.95
CA PRO A 266 -2.19 22.09 3.44
C PRO A 266 -2.09 22.05 4.98
N GLY A 267 -1.08 21.36 5.51
CA GLY A 267 -0.68 21.46 6.92
C GLY A 267 -1.64 20.82 7.93
N ASN A 268 -2.45 19.86 7.48
CA ASN A 268 -3.36 19.11 8.34
C ASN A 268 -2.59 18.14 9.25
N PRO A 269 -3.10 17.87 10.46
CA PRO A 269 -2.50 16.87 11.33
C PRO A 269 -2.59 15.48 10.70
N VAL A 270 -1.47 14.76 10.73
CA VAL A 270 -1.41 13.35 10.35
C VAL A 270 -1.67 12.50 11.59
N VAL A 271 -2.65 11.61 11.52
CA VAL A 271 -3.03 10.78 12.67
C VAL A 271 -2.08 9.58 12.79
N VAL A 272 -1.41 9.43 13.92
CA VAL A 272 -0.54 8.27 14.21
C VAL A 272 -1.34 7.26 15.04
N GLN A 273 -1.35 5.99 14.64
CA GLN A 273 -2.01 4.91 15.37
C GLN A 273 -1.04 4.20 16.30
N ALA A 274 -1.35 4.16 17.60
CA ALA A 274 -0.58 3.35 18.52
C ALA A 274 -0.82 1.85 18.23
N GLY A 275 0.25 1.07 18.19
CA GLY A 275 0.20 -0.38 17.99
C GLY A 275 1.33 -1.09 18.73
N THR A 276 1.31 -2.42 18.68
CA THR A 276 2.40 -3.25 19.20
C THR A 276 3.12 -3.95 18.06
N THR A 277 4.38 -4.32 18.24
CA THR A 277 5.17 -4.97 17.18
C THR A 277 4.52 -6.27 16.67
N GLY A 278 3.85 -7.04 17.54
CA GLY A 278 3.12 -8.24 17.16
C GLY A 278 1.76 -8.03 16.46
N THR A 279 1.27 -6.78 16.37
CA THR A 279 -0.05 -6.48 15.79
C THR A 279 -0.01 -5.61 14.54
N VAL A 280 0.97 -4.71 14.42
CA VAL A 280 1.07 -3.78 13.29
C VAL A 280 1.44 -4.45 11.97
N GLY A 281 2.07 -5.63 12.00
CA GLY A 281 2.39 -6.42 10.81
C GLY A 281 1.21 -7.26 10.31
N GLN A 282 0.09 -6.62 9.96
CA GLN A 282 -1.13 -7.28 9.50
C GLN A 282 -1.82 -6.43 8.44
N GLU A 283 -2.59 -7.09 7.57
CA GLU A 283 -3.35 -6.49 6.47
C GLU A 283 -4.12 -5.23 6.86
N GLN A 284 -4.79 -5.27 8.02
CA GLN A 284 -5.59 -4.15 8.51
C GLN A 284 -4.81 -2.87 8.78
N TRP A 285 -3.48 -2.94 8.82
CA TRP A 285 -2.62 -1.79 9.00
C TRP A 285 -1.93 -1.36 7.71
N GLU A 286 -2.11 -2.05 6.58
CA GLU A 286 -1.50 -1.66 5.30
C GLU A 286 -1.74 -0.18 4.99
N GLY A 287 -0.66 0.54 4.72
CA GLY A 287 -0.65 1.98 4.41
C GLY A 287 -0.97 2.90 5.59
N VAL A 288 -1.28 2.38 6.78
CA VAL A 288 -1.57 3.16 7.98
C VAL A 288 -0.26 3.63 8.64
N LEU A 289 -0.24 4.88 9.09
CA LEU A 289 0.84 5.42 9.91
C LEU A 289 0.69 4.95 11.36
N VAL A 290 1.61 4.10 11.81
CA VAL A 290 1.60 3.51 13.15
C VAL A 290 2.78 3.99 13.99
N GLN A 291 2.69 3.83 15.31
CA GLN A 291 3.79 3.95 16.24
C GLN A 291 3.82 2.77 17.19
N VAL A 292 5.00 2.16 17.32
CA VAL A 292 5.35 1.19 18.36
C VAL A 292 6.31 1.85 19.34
N ILE A 293 6.17 1.53 20.63
CA ILE A 293 6.89 2.21 21.72
C ILE A 293 7.74 1.19 22.47
N ASN A 294 8.96 1.57 22.82
CA ASN A 294 9.87 0.79 23.65
C ASN A 294 10.19 -0.61 23.09
N ALA A 295 10.31 -0.74 21.78
CA ALA A 295 10.60 -2.01 21.12
C ALA A 295 12.12 -2.27 21.08
N ASP A 296 12.57 -3.42 21.57
CA ASP A 296 13.97 -3.85 21.58
C ASP A 296 14.45 -4.15 20.16
N CYS A 297 15.61 -3.61 19.77
CA CYS A 297 16.26 -4.02 18.53
C CYS A 297 16.86 -5.42 18.69
N THR A 298 16.23 -6.41 18.05
CA THR A 298 16.60 -7.83 18.13
C THR A 298 17.51 -8.29 16.99
N ASN A 299 17.60 -7.49 15.92
CA ASN A 299 18.54 -7.69 14.80
C ASN A 299 18.90 -6.34 14.17
N ASP A 300 20.19 -5.99 14.17
CA ASP A 300 20.76 -4.76 13.61
C ASP A 300 21.60 -4.99 12.33
N ASP A 301 21.59 -6.21 11.76
CA ASP A 301 22.37 -6.57 10.57
C ASP A 301 21.74 -6.05 9.27
N ILE A 302 21.65 -4.73 9.15
CA ILE A 302 21.11 -4.04 7.98
C ILE A 302 21.94 -4.31 6.71
N ALA A 303 23.23 -4.63 6.85
CA ALA A 303 24.13 -4.86 5.73
C ALA A 303 23.80 -6.16 4.97
N ASN A 304 23.39 -7.20 5.69
CA ASN A 304 23.00 -8.48 5.09
C ASN A 304 21.47 -8.66 4.99
N SER A 305 20.69 -7.70 5.48
CA SER A 305 19.22 -7.73 5.51
C SER A 305 18.57 -6.67 4.61
N PHE A 306 19.26 -6.26 3.54
CA PHE A 306 18.73 -5.28 2.57
C PHE A 306 18.28 -3.95 3.20
N GLY A 307 19.05 -3.44 4.17
CA GLY A 307 18.70 -2.19 4.89
C GLY A 307 17.71 -2.38 6.05
N GLN A 308 17.17 -3.59 6.23
CA GLN A 308 16.14 -3.88 7.22
C GLN A 308 16.72 -4.27 8.58
N TRP A 309 15.96 -3.97 9.63
CA TRP A 309 16.26 -4.37 11.00
C TRP A 309 15.00 -4.81 11.72
N THR A 310 15.16 -5.51 12.84
CA THR A 310 14.03 -6.12 13.56
C THR A 310 13.86 -5.52 14.95
N ILE A 311 12.61 -5.23 15.31
CA ILE A 311 12.22 -4.76 16.64
C ILE A 311 11.14 -5.63 17.26
N ASP A 312 11.15 -5.76 18.59
CA ASP A 312 10.14 -6.50 19.36
C ASP A 312 9.86 -5.81 20.70
N ASP A 313 8.60 -5.43 20.97
CA ASP A 313 8.15 -4.88 22.25
C ASP A 313 7.76 -5.98 23.27
N GLY A 314 7.97 -7.24 22.92
CA GLY A 314 7.58 -8.42 23.68
C GLY A 314 6.27 -9.05 23.19
N SER A 315 5.54 -8.41 22.27
CA SER A 315 4.33 -8.97 21.65
C SER A 315 4.61 -9.74 20.36
N GLY A 316 5.82 -9.68 19.82
CA GLY A 316 6.24 -10.35 18.59
C GLY A 316 7.05 -9.42 17.69
N ALA A 317 7.92 -9.99 16.84
CA ALA A 317 8.83 -9.22 16.01
C ALA A 317 8.13 -8.55 14.80
N VAL A 318 8.61 -7.36 14.42
CA VAL A 318 8.29 -6.69 13.15
C VAL A 318 9.55 -6.09 12.53
N LEU A 319 9.57 -5.99 11.20
CA LEU A 319 10.67 -5.39 10.45
C LEU A 319 10.49 -3.87 10.36
N VAL A 320 11.60 -3.16 10.38
CA VAL A 320 11.69 -1.74 9.99
C VAL A 320 12.57 -1.67 8.76
N ASN A 321 12.11 -0.96 7.73
CA ASN A 321 12.73 -0.95 6.41
C ASN A 321 13.15 0.47 5.98
N ASP A 322 13.98 0.57 4.94
CA ASP A 322 14.61 1.80 4.48
C ASP A 322 13.96 2.41 3.23
N LEU A 323 12.71 2.03 2.91
CA LEU A 323 12.02 2.47 1.68
C LEU A 323 11.91 4.00 1.61
N VAL A 324 11.63 4.64 2.75
CA VAL A 324 11.46 6.09 2.86
C VAL A 324 12.63 6.72 3.62
N PHE A 325 13.06 6.13 4.73
CA PHE A 325 14.17 6.63 5.53
C PHE A 325 15.03 5.49 6.09
N ALA A 326 16.32 5.51 5.73
CA ALA A 326 17.31 4.57 6.27
C ALA A 326 17.78 5.00 7.68
N TYR A 327 17.86 4.03 8.60
CA TYR A 327 18.38 4.22 9.95
C TYR A 327 19.38 3.11 10.31
N THR A 328 20.40 3.44 11.10
CA THR A 328 21.36 2.46 11.61
C THR A 328 21.06 2.18 13.09
N PRO A 329 20.38 1.06 13.41
CA PRO A 329 20.06 0.71 14.79
C PRO A 329 21.28 0.16 15.53
N THR A 330 21.09 -0.07 16.83
CA THR A 330 22.06 -0.73 17.70
C THR A 330 21.33 -1.86 18.41
N LEU A 331 21.87 -3.08 18.30
CA LEU A 331 21.32 -4.26 18.95
C LEU A 331 21.13 -4.04 20.46
N GLY A 332 19.96 -4.46 20.98
CA GLY A 332 19.63 -4.39 22.41
C GLY A 332 19.23 -3.01 22.92
N VAL A 333 19.10 -2.01 22.03
CA VAL A 333 18.53 -0.69 22.37
C VAL A 333 17.04 -0.69 22.08
N ASN A 334 16.25 -0.15 23.00
CA ASN A 334 14.82 0.06 22.80
C ASN A 334 14.56 1.34 21.99
N TYR A 335 13.61 1.27 21.06
CA TYR A 335 13.22 2.39 20.19
C TYR A 335 11.71 2.65 20.26
N ASN A 336 11.34 3.93 20.12
CA ASN A 336 10.02 4.33 19.64
C ASN A 336 10.13 4.49 18.12
N VAL A 337 9.32 3.75 17.37
CA VAL A 337 9.36 3.76 15.90
C VAL A 337 7.99 4.13 15.38
N THR A 338 7.93 5.20 14.60
CA THR A 338 6.77 5.66 13.84
C THR A 338 7.01 5.36 12.37
N GLY A 339 5.99 4.95 11.62
CA GLY A 339 6.16 4.71 10.19
C GLY A 339 4.93 4.12 9.54
N LEU A 340 4.96 4.06 8.21
CA LEU A 340 3.87 3.51 7.42
C LEU A 340 4.02 1.99 7.40
N VAL A 341 2.94 1.25 7.60
CA VAL A 341 3.00 -0.19 7.41
C VAL A 341 2.95 -0.50 5.92
N SER A 342 3.90 -1.30 5.43
CA SER A 342 3.98 -1.75 4.05
C SER A 342 4.07 -3.28 4.00
N TYR A 343 3.57 -3.88 2.92
CA TYR A 343 3.76 -5.28 2.59
C TYR A 343 4.61 -5.40 1.32
N SER A 344 5.67 -6.21 1.37
CA SER A 344 6.45 -6.56 0.18
C SER A 344 7.30 -7.79 0.45
N PHE A 345 7.56 -8.60 -0.59
CA PHE A 345 8.37 -9.82 -0.48
C PHE A 345 7.89 -10.79 0.61
N SER A 346 6.57 -10.85 0.80
CA SER A 346 5.91 -11.65 1.83
C SER A 346 6.23 -11.25 3.28
N GLU A 347 6.60 -10.00 3.50
CA GLU A 347 7.01 -9.45 4.79
C GLU A 347 6.29 -8.13 5.09
N TRP A 348 5.82 -7.98 6.33
CA TRP A 348 5.28 -6.72 6.86
C TRP A 348 6.40 -5.86 7.46
N LYS A 349 6.41 -4.57 7.10
CA LYS A 349 7.46 -3.62 7.46
C LYS A 349 6.86 -2.32 7.96
N ILE A 350 7.55 -1.67 8.88
CA ILE A 350 7.33 -0.25 9.22
C ILE A 350 8.33 0.58 8.41
N GLU A 351 7.85 1.59 7.71
CA GLU A 351 8.64 2.51 6.88
C GLU A 351 8.71 3.89 7.57
N PRO A 352 9.77 4.20 8.33
CA PRO A 352 9.94 5.52 8.93
C PRO A 352 10.07 6.59 7.85
N ARG A 353 9.52 7.78 8.07
CA ARG A 353 9.49 8.83 7.04
C ARG A 353 10.69 9.77 7.11
N PHE A 354 11.28 9.91 8.30
CA PHE A 354 12.40 10.80 8.59
C PHE A 354 13.04 10.47 9.95
N ALA A 355 14.14 11.13 10.29
CA ALA A 355 14.90 10.85 11.52
C ALA A 355 14.09 10.91 12.82
N ALA A 356 13.15 11.85 12.95
CA ALA A 356 12.29 11.97 14.14
C ALA A 356 11.25 10.84 14.29
N ASP A 357 11.07 9.99 13.28
CA ASP A 357 10.24 8.80 13.40
C ASP A 357 10.97 7.63 14.10
N VAL A 358 12.29 7.72 14.33
CA VAL A 358 13.07 6.69 15.04
C VAL A 358 13.78 7.33 16.24
N GLU A 359 13.28 7.07 17.43
CA GLU A 359 13.81 7.66 18.67
C GLU A 359 14.28 6.55 19.62
N ILE A 360 15.45 6.74 20.24
CA ILE A 360 15.88 5.85 21.33
C ILE A 360 14.89 6.03 22.48
N ALA A 361 14.26 4.94 22.90
CA ALA A 361 13.38 4.91 24.05
C ALA A 361 14.22 4.94 25.34
N SER A 362 14.78 6.11 25.68
CA SER A 362 15.34 6.29 27.02
C SER A 362 14.17 6.37 27.99
N GLY A 363 14.00 5.35 28.82
CA GLY A 363 12.97 5.37 29.86
C GLY A 363 13.15 6.59 30.77
N LEU A 364 12.05 7.15 31.29
CA LEU A 364 12.09 8.27 32.25
C LEU A 364 13.10 7.99 33.39
N ALA A 365 13.20 6.74 33.85
CA ALA A 365 14.16 6.31 34.86
C ALA A 365 15.63 6.54 34.45
N GLU A 366 16.00 6.30 33.19
CA GLU A 366 17.37 6.50 32.69
C GLU A 366 17.73 7.98 32.66
N GLN A 367 16.82 8.82 32.16
CA GLN A 367 17.00 10.28 32.14
C GLN A 367 17.10 10.87 33.56
N LEU A 368 16.25 10.38 34.48
CA LEU A 368 16.26 10.82 35.88
C LEU A 368 17.51 10.33 36.65
N LEU A 369 18.05 9.14 36.35
CA LEU A 369 19.32 8.67 36.90
C LEU A 369 20.51 9.48 36.36
N ALA A 370 20.54 9.74 35.06
CA ALA A 370 21.61 10.50 34.41
C ALA A 370 21.69 11.96 34.90
N ALA A 371 20.55 12.55 35.29
CA ALA A 371 20.48 13.89 35.85
C ALA A 371 20.93 13.99 37.34
N THR A 372 21.56 12.96 37.90
CA THR A 372 22.07 12.99 39.28
C THR A 372 23.17 14.03 39.44
N GLN A 373 23.08 14.85 40.48
CA GLN A 373 24.04 15.90 40.79
C GLN A 373 24.78 15.59 42.10
N LEU A 374 26.08 15.90 42.14
CA LEU A 374 26.98 15.62 43.25
C LEU A 374 27.71 16.88 43.73
N TRP A 375 27.76 17.14 45.04
CA TRP A 375 28.59 18.21 45.61
C TRP A 375 28.86 18.03 47.12
N PRO A 376 29.95 18.61 47.67
CA PRO A 376 31.06 19.20 46.94
C PRO A 376 31.92 18.12 46.26
N VAL A 377 32.48 18.45 45.09
CA VAL A 377 33.52 17.66 44.44
C VAL A 377 34.71 18.58 44.19
N PRO A 378 35.90 18.35 44.80
CA PRO A 378 36.24 17.23 45.67
C PRO A 378 35.50 17.20 47.03
N ALA A 379 35.14 16.01 47.49
CA ALA A 379 34.52 15.79 48.80
C ALA A 379 35.59 15.54 49.88
N ASN A 380 35.32 15.94 51.13
CA ASN A 380 36.17 15.65 52.29
C ASN A 380 35.52 14.56 53.15
N ASP A 381 34.49 14.94 53.91
CA ASP A 381 33.84 14.01 54.83
C ASP A 381 32.53 13.47 54.27
N HIS A 382 31.75 14.31 53.58
CA HIS A 382 30.44 13.97 53.03
C HIS A 382 30.30 14.42 51.58
N LEU A 383 29.52 13.67 50.80
CA LEU A 383 29.08 13.99 49.45
C LEU A 383 27.55 14.08 49.45
N THR A 384 27.01 15.22 49.02
CA THR A 384 25.58 15.36 48.74
C THR A 384 25.29 14.74 47.38
N VAL A 385 24.28 13.87 47.35
CA VAL A 385 23.81 13.20 46.13
C VAL A 385 22.35 13.55 45.92
N GLU A 386 22.07 14.33 44.88
CA GLU A 386 20.72 14.68 44.49
C GLU A 386 20.28 13.81 43.30
N VAL A 387 19.37 12.87 43.56
CA VAL A 387 18.73 12.01 42.57
C VAL A 387 17.34 12.56 42.24
N ARG A 388 16.87 12.35 41.01
CA ARG A 388 15.57 12.87 40.57
C ARG A 388 14.39 11.92 40.83
N MET A 389 14.65 10.77 41.45
CA MET A 389 13.63 9.81 41.86
C MET A 389 14.06 8.98 43.09
N PRO A 390 13.12 8.51 43.91
CA PRO A 390 13.41 7.67 45.07
C PRO A 390 13.69 6.21 44.69
N GLY A 391 14.27 5.44 45.60
CA GLY A 391 14.46 3.99 45.40
C GLY A 391 15.64 3.63 44.50
N VAL A 392 16.62 4.53 44.38
CA VAL A 392 17.84 4.29 43.60
C VAL A 392 18.85 3.54 44.47
N ARG A 393 19.28 2.35 44.04
CA ARG A 393 20.41 1.63 44.68
C ARG A 393 21.72 2.24 44.22
N TYR A 394 22.73 2.28 45.09
CA TYR A 394 24.04 2.79 44.74
C TYR A 394 25.18 1.84 45.14
N GLN A 395 26.28 1.93 44.41
CA GLN A 395 27.59 1.38 44.76
C GLN A 395 28.66 2.44 44.51
N VAL A 396 29.56 2.62 45.48
CA VAL A 396 30.76 3.43 45.34
C VAL A 396 31.91 2.49 45.00
N LEU A 397 32.52 2.70 43.85
CA LEU A 397 33.64 1.92 43.33
C LEU A 397 34.92 2.73 43.42
N ASP A 398 36.01 2.12 43.90
CA ASP A 398 37.34 2.71 43.82
C ASP A 398 37.92 2.69 42.39
N ALA A 399 39.12 3.24 42.20
CA ALA A 399 39.78 3.31 40.90
C ALA A 399 40.10 1.94 40.26
N THR A 400 40.03 0.85 41.03
CA THR A 400 40.20 -0.53 40.55
C THR A 400 38.87 -1.24 40.29
N GLY A 401 37.74 -0.55 40.49
CA GLY A 401 36.40 -1.08 40.31
C GLY A 401 35.86 -1.85 41.51
N ARG A 402 36.57 -1.86 42.65
CA ARG A 402 36.13 -2.55 43.86
C ARG A 402 35.08 -1.72 44.58
N THR A 403 33.97 -2.35 44.99
CA THR A 403 32.96 -1.73 45.84
C THR A 403 33.51 -1.42 47.23
N VAL A 404 33.49 -0.15 47.61
CA VAL A 404 33.91 0.37 48.92
C VAL A 404 32.74 0.83 49.78
N SER A 405 31.58 1.08 49.19
CA SER A 405 30.32 1.38 49.88
C SER A 405 29.13 1.03 48.98
N GLU A 406 28.00 0.66 49.55
CA GLU A 406 26.76 0.42 48.81
C GLU A 406 25.54 0.72 49.68
N GLY A 407 24.39 0.91 49.04
CA GLY A 407 23.15 1.20 49.75
C GLY A 407 22.02 1.61 48.82
N SER A 408 21.08 2.41 49.34
CA SER A 408 20.00 2.99 48.54
C SER A 408 19.68 4.41 48.98
N PHE A 409 19.30 5.23 48.00
CA PHE A 409 18.80 6.57 48.17
C PHE A 409 17.27 6.55 48.18
N THR A 410 16.68 7.02 49.27
CA THR A 410 15.23 7.01 49.50
C THR A 410 14.61 8.39 49.37
N ALA A 411 15.41 9.46 49.35
CA ALA A 411 14.98 10.83 49.15
C ALA A 411 15.53 11.40 47.84
N SER A 412 15.03 12.56 47.41
CA SER A 412 15.60 13.28 46.26
C SER A 412 16.99 13.86 46.58
N ARG A 413 17.24 14.26 47.82
CA ARG A 413 18.55 14.72 48.29
C ARG A 413 19.05 13.83 49.42
N ASN A 414 20.24 13.27 49.26
CA ASN A 414 20.84 12.30 50.16
C ASN A 414 22.26 12.72 50.52
N THR A 415 22.78 12.18 51.62
CA THR A 415 24.17 12.37 52.05
C THR A 415 24.88 11.04 52.07
N LEU A 416 26.02 10.97 51.38
CA LEU A 416 26.91 9.82 51.35
C LEU A 416 28.15 10.14 52.18
N ALA A 417 28.45 9.33 53.19
CA ALA A 417 29.66 9.49 54.00
C ALA A 417 30.89 8.99 53.23
N VAL A 418 31.90 9.84 53.07
CA VAL A 418 33.15 9.55 52.37
C VAL A 418 34.41 9.76 53.22
N ALA A 419 34.25 10.17 54.49
CA ALA A 419 35.35 10.45 55.43
C ALA A 419 36.32 9.27 55.67
N GLY A 420 35.86 8.03 55.45
CA GLY A 420 36.69 6.82 55.59
C GLY A 420 37.38 6.38 54.30
N LEU A 421 37.16 7.08 53.20
CA LEU A 421 37.78 6.79 51.90
C LEU A 421 39.13 7.52 51.79
N ARG A 422 40.05 6.97 50.99
CA ARG A 422 41.35 7.60 50.72
C ARG A 422 41.19 8.65 49.63
N ALA A 423 42.11 9.62 49.59
CA ALA A 423 42.16 10.56 48.48
C ALA A 423 42.26 9.83 47.13
N GLY A 424 41.40 10.19 46.18
CA GLY A 424 41.34 9.51 44.90
C GLY A 424 40.06 9.73 44.10
N LEU A 425 40.02 9.12 42.91
CA LEU A 425 38.86 9.10 42.02
C LEU A 425 37.97 7.90 42.36
N TYR A 426 36.67 8.14 42.46
CA TYR A 426 35.64 7.14 42.72
C TYR A 426 34.53 7.22 41.66
N THR A 427 33.85 6.10 41.45
CA THR A 427 32.63 6.03 40.62
C THR A 427 31.44 5.68 41.49
N LEU A 428 30.42 6.52 41.46
CA LEU A 428 29.10 6.23 42.00
C LEU A 428 28.26 5.55 40.91
N ALA A 429 28.10 4.24 41.01
CA ALA A 429 27.18 3.47 40.17
C ALA A 429 25.78 3.50 40.81
N LEU A 430 24.77 3.87 40.02
CA LEU A 430 23.38 3.99 40.42
C LEU A 430 22.56 2.94 39.67
N THR A 431 21.54 2.37 40.30
CA THR A 431 20.65 1.39 39.67
C THR A 431 19.21 1.54 40.15
N HIS A 432 18.26 1.56 39.22
CA HIS A 432 16.82 1.56 39.52
C HIS A 432 16.11 0.68 38.49
N GLU A 433 15.38 -0.34 38.96
CA GLU A 433 14.60 -1.26 38.11
C GLU A 433 15.34 -1.80 36.86
N GLY A 434 16.63 -2.10 37.00
CA GLY A 434 17.47 -2.63 35.93
C GLY A 434 18.25 -1.58 35.13
N VAL A 435 17.81 -0.32 35.16
CA VAL A 435 18.51 0.82 34.54
C VAL A 435 19.71 1.23 35.39
N ARG A 436 20.84 1.55 34.75
CA ARG A 436 22.10 1.92 35.43
C ARG A 436 22.64 3.26 34.95
N ALA A 437 23.25 4.01 35.84
CA ALA A 437 24.02 5.21 35.52
C ALA A 437 25.30 5.29 36.35
N HIS A 438 26.30 6.04 35.88
CA HIS A 438 27.58 6.21 36.56
C HIS A 438 27.95 7.69 36.66
N VAL A 439 28.31 8.14 37.86
CA VAL A 439 28.80 9.51 38.09
C VAL A 439 30.13 9.45 38.81
N ARG A 440 31.13 10.19 38.33
CA ARG A 440 32.46 10.21 38.94
C ARG A 440 32.58 11.36 39.95
N PHE A 441 33.29 11.11 41.04
CA PHE A 441 33.64 12.14 42.02
C PHE A 441 35.03 11.87 42.61
N THR A 442 35.65 12.92 43.14
CA THR A 442 36.97 12.84 43.79
C THR A 442 36.87 13.10 45.29
N VAL A 443 37.65 12.37 46.08
CA VAL A 443 37.84 12.60 47.53
C VAL A 443 39.21 13.27 47.73
N ALA A 444 39.26 14.34 48.54
CA ALA A 444 40.44 15.21 48.67
C ALA A 444 41.41 14.83 49.81
N ARG A 445 41.03 13.95 50.73
CA ARG A 445 41.81 13.59 51.92
C ARG A 445 42.13 12.11 51.98
#